data_AF-A0A412XZW1-F1
#
_entry.id   AF-A0A412XZW1-F1
#
_cell.length_a   1.000
_cell.length_b   1.000
_cell.length_c   1.000
_cell.angle_alpha   90.00
_cell.angle_beta   90.00
_cell.angle_gamma   90.00
#
_symmetry.space_group_name_H-M   'P 1'
#
loop_
_entity.id
_entity.type
_entity.pdbx_description
1 polymer ?
#
loop_
_entity_poly.entity_id
_entity_poly.type
_entity_poly.pdbx_seq_one_letter_code
_entity_poly.pdbx_strand_id
1 'polypeptide(L)'
;MEKEFIKNRQVTELILIKAVDELIEEKGFEGLGINAVAAKAGVSKMLIYRYFNSLEGLIAAYIGQHDYWINFDGALPDKNHLGEFIKEMFRKQIIIMRKSYTLKRLYRWELTSDNNFIKDLREKREAKGIWLIDAVSKLSKHPQKEIAALATIITAAISYLTLLEENCSTLNGLKLQEESGWKELEDGINILVDLWLEKQ
;
A
#
# COMPACT_ATOMS: atom_id res chain seq x y z
N MET A 1 35.28 -12.84 -8.26
CA MET A 1 34.86 -11.63 -9.00
C MET A 1 33.35 -11.52 -9.14
N GLU A 2 32.64 -12.46 -9.76
CA GLU A 2 31.19 -12.33 -10.02
C GLU A 2 30.33 -12.24 -8.73
N LYS A 3 30.60 -13.09 -7.73
CA LYS A 3 29.93 -13.02 -6.41
C LYS A 3 30.20 -11.70 -5.65
N GLU A 4 31.38 -11.11 -5.84
CA GLU A 4 31.78 -9.86 -5.17
C GLU A 4 31.12 -8.65 -5.83
N PHE A 5 30.99 -8.67 -7.16
CA PHE A 5 30.27 -7.69 -7.93
C PHE A 5 28.76 -7.70 -7.63
N ILE A 6 28.14 -8.89 -7.53
CA ILE A 6 26.73 -9.05 -7.13
C ILE A 6 26.50 -8.54 -5.71
N LYS A 7 27.40 -8.87 -4.78
CA LYS A 7 27.33 -8.38 -3.39
C LYS A 7 27.42 -6.85 -3.31
N ASN A 8 28.31 -6.23 -4.10
CA ASN A 8 28.48 -4.78 -4.13
C ASN A 8 27.25 -4.08 -4.75
N ARG A 9 26.65 -4.69 -5.78
CA ARG A 9 25.38 -4.22 -6.37
C ARG A 9 24.24 -4.21 -5.35
N GLN A 10 23.96 -5.34 -4.70
CA GLN A 10 22.86 -5.46 -3.73
C GLN A 10 23.00 -4.46 -2.57
N VAL A 11 24.22 -4.30 -2.04
CA VAL A 11 24.50 -3.32 -0.99
C VAL A 11 24.20 -1.91 -1.47
N THR A 12 24.60 -1.56 -2.69
CA THR A 12 24.34 -0.23 -3.24
C THR A 12 22.86 0.02 -3.51
N GLU A 13 22.13 -0.99 -4.03
CA GLU A 13 20.69 -0.90 -4.22
C GLU A 13 19.96 -0.61 -2.90
N LEU A 14 20.33 -1.30 -1.82
CA LEU A 14 19.77 -1.06 -0.48
C LEU A 14 20.08 0.35 0.04
N ILE A 15 21.30 0.85 -0.18
CA ILE A 15 21.67 2.23 0.21
C ILE A 15 20.81 3.26 -0.54
N LEU A 16 20.59 3.07 -1.84
CA LEU A 16 19.76 3.96 -2.64
C LEU A 16 18.28 3.92 -2.20
N ILE A 17 17.75 2.73 -1.91
CA ILE A 17 16.39 2.56 -1.39
C ILE A 17 16.24 3.25 -0.02
N LYS A 18 17.22 3.08 0.89
CA LYS A 18 17.23 3.75 2.19
C LYS A 18 17.29 5.27 2.07
N ALA A 19 18.08 5.79 1.13
CA ALA A 19 18.16 7.22 0.88
C ALA A 19 16.82 7.81 0.37
N VAL A 20 16.06 7.03 -0.41
CA VAL A 20 14.69 7.42 -0.82
C VAL A 20 13.76 7.45 0.39
N ASP A 21 13.79 6.43 1.25
CA ASP A 21 13.02 6.36 2.50
C ASP A 21 13.21 7.62 3.36
N GLU A 22 14.47 7.92 3.69
CA GLU A 22 14.84 9.08 4.51
C GLU A 22 14.43 10.42 3.87
N LEU A 23 14.52 10.54 2.54
CA LEU A 23 14.09 11.76 1.84
C LEU A 23 12.56 11.92 1.83
N ILE A 24 11.81 10.82 1.72
CA ILE A 24 10.35 10.85 1.81
C ILE A 24 9.91 11.30 3.20
N GLU A 25 10.57 10.80 4.25
CA GLU A 25 10.29 11.23 5.62
C GLU A 25 10.53 12.74 5.80
N GLU A 26 11.66 13.24 5.30
CA GLU A 26 12.08 14.64 5.45
C GLU A 26 11.28 15.62 4.58
N LYS A 27 11.03 15.27 3.31
CA LYS A 27 10.59 16.23 2.27
C LYS A 27 9.35 15.79 1.49
N GLY A 28 8.86 14.57 1.71
CA GLY A 28 7.80 13.98 0.89
C GLY A 28 8.30 13.50 -0.48
N PHE A 29 7.37 12.92 -1.25
CA PHE A 29 7.68 12.36 -2.57
C PHE A 29 8.01 13.45 -3.60
N GLU A 30 7.43 14.64 -3.45
CA GLU A 30 7.68 15.82 -4.28
C GLU A 30 9.13 16.34 -4.15
N GLY A 31 9.80 16.03 -3.03
CA GLY A 31 11.19 16.38 -2.77
C GLY A 31 12.21 15.42 -3.39
N LEU A 32 11.76 14.33 -4.02
CA LEU A 32 12.65 13.34 -4.62
C LEU A 32 13.23 13.84 -5.94
N GLY A 33 14.53 13.62 -6.10
CA GLY A 33 15.27 13.98 -7.29
C GLY A 33 16.57 13.19 -7.38
N ILE A 34 17.04 12.91 -8.60
CA ILE A 34 18.24 12.10 -8.84
C ILE A 34 19.45 12.58 -8.03
N ASN A 35 19.69 13.89 -8.03
CA ASN A 35 20.82 14.48 -7.31
C ASN A 35 20.62 14.41 -5.79
N ALA A 36 19.39 14.62 -5.30
CA ALA A 36 19.08 14.56 -3.88
C ALA A 36 19.30 13.16 -3.32
N VAL A 37 18.79 12.14 -4.03
CA VAL A 37 18.97 10.74 -3.66
C VAL A 37 20.44 10.33 -3.71
N ALA A 38 21.15 10.66 -4.79
CA ALA A 38 22.58 10.34 -4.92
C ALA A 38 23.42 10.98 -3.81
N ALA A 39 23.14 12.24 -3.47
CA ALA A 39 23.82 12.95 -2.39
C ALA A 39 23.52 12.32 -1.01
N LYS A 40 22.25 12.00 -0.73
CA LYS A 40 21.83 11.34 0.52
C LYS A 40 22.44 9.96 0.67
N ALA A 41 22.49 9.20 -0.41
CA ALA A 41 23.10 7.87 -0.47
C ALA A 41 24.64 7.87 -0.42
N GLY A 42 25.28 9.02 -0.67
CA GLY A 42 26.74 9.10 -0.78
C GLY A 42 27.33 8.34 -1.97
N VAL A 43 26.54 8.16 -3.05
CA VAL A 43 26.96 7.41 -4.25
C VAL A 43 26.79 8.22 -5.53
N SER A 44 27.46 7.81 -6.60
CA SER A 44 27.29 8.44 -7.91
C SER A 44 25.87 8.26 -8.44
N LYS A 45 25.26 9.33 -8.96
CA LYS A 45 23.95 9.27 -9.65
C LYS A 45 23.90 8.27 -10.81
N MET A 46 25.05 7.94 -11.39
CA MET A 46 25.15 6.92 -12.44
C MET A 46 24.71 5.52 -11.94
N LEU A 47 24.83 5.24 -10.64
CA LEU A 47 24.39 3.97 -10.06
C LEU A 47 22.86 3.86 -10.00
N ILE A 48 22.14 4.98 -9.92
CA ILE A 48 20.67 4.99 -10.02
C ILE A 48 20.26 4.53 -11.42
N TYR A 49 20.80 5.15 -12.47
CA TYR A 49 20.56 4.72 -13.85
C TYR A 49 21.00 3.27 -14.10
N ARG A 50 22.14 2.87 -13.54
CA ARG A 50 22.68 1.52 -13.74
C ARG A 50 21.81 0.42 -13.12
N TYR A 51 21.28 0.65 -11.92
CA TYR A 51 20.58 -0.40 -11.16
C TYR A 51 19.06 -0.32 -11.29
N PHE A 52 18.52 0.88 -11.53
CA PHE A 52 17.08 1.13 -11.54
C PHE A 52 16.58 1.75 -12.85
N ASN A 53 17.44 1.99 -13.83
CA ASN A 53 17.17 2.64 -15.13
C ASN A 53 16.77 4.13 -15.06
N SER A 54 16.06 4.57 -14.02
CA SER A 54 15.69 5.97 -13.79
C SER A 54 15.42 6.25 -12.31
N LEU A 55 15.08 7.50 -11.98
CA LEU A 55 14.58 7.85 -10.64
C LEU A 55 13.27 7.13 -10.35
N GLU A 56 12.36 7.14 -11.32
CA GLU A 56 11.05 6.49 -11.23
C GLU A 56 11.20 4.99 -11.00
N GLY A 57 12.17 4.34 -11.66
CA GLY A 57 12.47 2.93 -11.42
C GLY A 57 12.97 2.65 -9.99
N LEU A 58 13.74 3.58 -9.40
CA LEU A 58 14.19 3.46 -8.00
C LEU A 58 13.01 3.67 -7.04
N ILE A 59 12.16 4.67 -7.29
CA ILE A 59 10.95 4.89 -6.50
C ILE A 59 9.99 3.70 -6.63
N ALA A 60 9.88 3.08 -7.81
CA ALA A 60 9.08 1.88 -8.03
C ALA A 60 9.57 0.72 -7.17
N ALA A 61 10.89 0.51 -7.11
CA ALA A 61 11.50 -0.53 -6.31
C ALA A 61 11.29 -0.29 -4.80
N TYR A 62 11.34 0.97 -4.38
CA TYR A 62 11.01 1.36 -3.00
C TYR A 62 9.54 1.10 -2.68
N ILE A 63 8.60 1.67 -3.43
CA ILE A 63 7.16 1.50 -3.18
C ILE A 63 6.75 0.02 -3.26
N GLY A 64 7.34 -0.73 -4.19
CA GLY A 64 7.15 -2.16 -4.30
C GLY A 64 7.55 -2.94 -3.05
N GLN A 65 8.27 -2.37 -2.08
CA GLN A 65 8.55 -3.01 -0.78
C GLN A 65 7.58 -2.59 0.33
N HIS A 66 6.87 -1.48 0.15
CA HIS A 66 6.06 -0.87 1.20
C HIS A 66 4.55 -0.96 0.93
N ASP A 67 4.13 -1.02 -0.33
CA ASP A 67 2.72 -0.99 -0.71
C ASP A 67 2.01 -2.30 -0.35
N TYR A 68 1.02 -2.20 0.54
CA TYR A 68 0.29 -3.36 1.04
C TYR A 68 -0.42 -4.15 -0.08
N TRP A 69 -1.10 -3.46 -0.99
CA TRP A 69 -1.92 -4.11 -2.01
C TRP A 69 -1.06 -4.73 -3.10
N ILE A 70 0.03 -4.07 -3.51
CA ILE A 70 0.98 -4.65 -4.47
C ILE A 70 1.63 -5.90 -3.88
N ASN A 71 2.02 -5.84 -2.60
CA ASN A 71 2.68 -6.94 -1.90
C ASN A 71 1.74 -7.96 -1.29
N PHE A 72 0.44 -7.87 -1.58
CA PHE A 72 -0.51 -8.84 -1.06
C PHE A 72 -0.16 -10.26 -1.54
N ASP A 73 0.14 -11.13 -0.58
CA ASP A 73 0.61 -12.51 -0.75
C ASP A 73 -0.23 -13.53 0.03
N GLY A 74 -1.42 -13.12 0.51
CA GLY A 74 -2.31 -13.99 1.27
C GLY A 74 -2.73 -15.23 0.47
N ALA A 75 -2.47 -16.41 1.04
CA ALA A 75 -2.98 -17.66 0.50
C ALA A 75 -4.51 -17.66 0.54
N LEU A 76 -5.15 -18.02 -0.57
CA LEU A 76 -6.60 -18.09 -0.65
C LEU A 76 -7.12 -19.17 0.31
N PRO A 77 -8.16 -18.87 1.12
CA PRO A 77 -8.74 -19.82 2.05
C PRO A 77 -9.67 -20.80 1.31
N ASP A 78 -10.16 -21.81 2.04
CA ASP A 78 -11.38 -22.50 1.62
C ASP A 78 -12.64 -21.63 1.87
N LYS A 79 -13.79 -22.14 1.44
CA LYS A 79 -15.07 -21.42 1.56
C LYS A 79 -15.46 -21.12 3.01
N ASN A 80 -15.17 -22.02 3.95
CA ASN A 80 -15.61 -21.88 5.34
C ASN A 80 -14.82 -20.78 6.08
N HIS A 81 -13.59 -20.51 5.64
CA HIS A 81 -12.72 -19.50 6.23
C HIS A 81 -12.68 -18.18 5.44
N LEU A 82 -13.51 -18.05 4.39
CA LEU A 82 -13.50 -16.88 3.51
C LEU A 82 -13.83 -15.57 4.25
N GLY A 83 -14.80 -15.58 5.16
CA GLY A 83 -15.18 -14.39 5.91
C GLY A 83 -14.05 -13.86 6.78
N GLU A 84 -13.46 -14.74 7.60
CA GLU A 84 -12.32 -14.38 8.45
C GLU A 84 -11.11 -13.92 7.62
N PHE A 85 -10.85 -14.55 6.47
CA PHE A 85 -9.83 -14.09 5.55
C PHE A 85 -10.06 -12.64 5.08
N ILE A 86 -11.28 -12.29 4.64
CA ILE A 86 -11.61 -10.94 4.17
C ILE A 86 -11.49 -9.92 5.31
N LYS A 87 -11.98 -10.25 6.51
CA LYS A 87 -11.86 -9.39 7.70
C LYS A 87 -10.39 -9.13 8.04
N GLU A 88 -9.57 -10.17 8.06
CA GLU A 88 -8.13 -10.07 8.32
C GLU A 88 -7.39 -9.24 7.26
N MET A 89 -7.81 -9.27 5.99
CA MET A 89 -7.25 -8.40 4.96
C MET A 89 -7.44 -6.92 5.30
N PHE A 90 -8.67 -6.51 5.61
CA PHE A 90 -8.97 -5.11 5.94
C PHE A 90 -8.37 -4.69 7.27
N ARG A 91 -8.35 -5.58 8.27
CA ARG A 91 -7.63 -5.37 9.53
C ARG A 91 -6.14 -5.10 9.28
N LYS A 92 -5.49 -5.91 8.45
CA LYS A 92 -4.07 -5.71 8.08
C LYS A 92 -3.86 -4.40 7.34
N GLN A 93 -4.76 -4.03 6.42
CA GLN A 93 -4.70 -2.73 5.75
C GLN A 93 -4.72 -1.58 6.77
N ILE A 94 -5.65 -1.60 7.75
CA ILE A 94 -5.72 -0.60 8.82
C ILE A 94 -4.39 -0.52 9.58
N ILE A 95 -3.89 -1.65 10.06
CA ILE A 95 -2.66 -1.71 10.87
C ILE A 95 -1.46 -1.16 10.09
N ILE A 96 -1.29 -1.59 8.84
CA ILE A 96 -0.14 -1.22 8.01
C ILE A 96 -0.21 0.27 7.66
N MET A 97 -1.37 0.76 7.23
CA MET A 97 -1.55 2.17 6.86
C MET A 97 -1.33 3.11 8.06
N ARG A 98 -1.86 2.78 9.23
CA ARG A 98 -1.70 3.64 10.43
C ARG A 98 -0.26 3.73 10.90
N LYS A 99 0.47 2.62 10.86
CA LYS A 99 1.87 2.54 11.27
C LYS A 99 2.84 3.14 10.25
N SER A 100 2.47 3.17 8.97
CA SER A 100 3.37 3.59 7.90
C SER A 100 3.15 5.05 7.52
N TYR A 101 4.05 5.90 8.00
CA TYR A 101 4.12 7.30 7.56
C TYR A 101 4.34 7.43 6.06
N THR A 102 5.23 6.59 5.51
CA THR A 102 5.49 6.49 4.07
C THR A 102 4.23 6.22 3.27
N LEU A 103 3.41 5.23 3.66
CA LEU A 103 2.20 4.91 2.90
C LEU A 103 1.20 6.05 2.92
N LYS A 104 1.03 6.73 4.06
CA LYS A 104 0.17 7.92 4.12
C LYS A 104 0.66 9.02 3.18
N ARG A 105 1.97 9.28 3.15
CA ARG A 105 2.56 10.24 2.19
C ARG A 105 2.37 9.80 0.75
N LEU A 106 2.54 8.51 0.46
CA LEU A 106 2.34 7.97 -0.90
C LEU A 106 0.91 8.19 -1.36
N TYR A 107 -0.08 7.84 -0.54
CA TYR A 107 -1.49 8.02 -0.88
C TYR A 107 -1.83 9.49 -1.09
N ARG A 108 -1.26 10.42 -0.32
CA ARG A 108 -1.45 11.87 -0.56
C ARG A 108 -0.82 12.33 -1.86
N TRP A 109 0.42 11.91 -2.12
CA TRP A 109 1.13 12.26 -3.34
C TRP A 109 0.41 11.75 -4.59
N GLU A 110 -0.17 10.56 -4.52
CA GLU A 110 -1.00 10.00 -5.60
C GLU A 110 -2.23 10.86 -5.91
N LEU A 111 -2.84 11.52 -4.92
CA LEU A 111 -4.02 12.36 -5.12
C LEU A 111 -3.70 13.70 -5.78
N THR A 112 -2.44 14.16 -5.67
CA THR A 112 -1.99 15.46 -6.21
C THR A 112 -1.13 15.33 -7.45
N SER A 113 -0.82 14.10 -7.89
CA SER A 113 0.09 13.82 -9.00
C SER A 113 -0.58 13.06 -10.12
N ASP A 114 -0.30 13.48 -11.36
CA ASP A 114 -0.73 12.80 -12.58
C ASP A 114 0.48 12.61 -13.50
N ASN A 115 1.21 11.52 -13.28
CA ASN A 115 2.38 11.15 -14.06
C ASN A 115 2.37 9.64 -14.36
N ASN A 116 3.17 9.22 -15.34
CA ASN A 116 3.20 7.82 -15.79
C ASN A 116 3.55 6.84 -14.65
N PHE A 117 4.39 7.27 -13.71
CA PHE A 117 4.76 6.44 -12.57
C PHE A 117 3.55 6.12 -11.67
N ILE A 118 2.76 7.12 -11.33
CA ILE A 118 1.53 6.95 -10.53
C ILE A 118 0.52 6.09 -11.30
N LYS A 119 0.45 6.25 -12.63
CA LYS A 119 -0.39 5.39 -13.48
C LYS A 119 0.03 3.92 -13.38
N ASP A 120 1.32 3.62 -13.51
CA ASP A 120 1.85 2.25 -13.39
C ASP A 120 1.59 1.64 -12.00
N LEU A 121 1.65 2.46 -10.95
CA LEU A 121 1.33 2.04 -9.58
C LEU A 121 -0.15 1.61 -9.46
N ARG A 122 -1.06 2.43 -10.01
CA ARG A 122 -2.49 2.15 -10.03
C ARG A 122 -2.79 0.88 -10.82
N GLU A 123 -2.16 0.69 -11.98
CA GLU A 123 -2.32 -0.51 -12.80
C GLU A 123 -1.88 -1.79 -12.07
N LYS A 124 -0.77 -1.75 -11.31
CA LYS A 124 -0.33 -2.89 -10.48
C LYS A 124 -1.33 -3.24 -9.37
N ARG A 125 -1.84 -2.22 -8.67
CA ARG A 125 -2.86 -2.41 -7.64
C ARG A 125 -4.16 -2.94 -8.24
N GLU A 126 -4.59 -2.40 -9.38
CA GLU A 126 -5.78 -2.85 -10.11
C GLU A 126 -5.66 -4.32 -10.53
N ALA A 127 -4.53 -4.72 -11.11
CA ALA A 127 -4.30 -6.11 -11.51
C ALA A 127 -4.41 -7.07 -10.31
N LYS A 128 -3.86 -6.70 -9.15
CA LYS A 128 -4.01 -7.49 -7.91
C LYS A 128 -5.45 -7.49 -7.41
N GLY A 129 -6.11 -6.32 -7.43
CA GLY A 129 -7.50 -6.15 -6.98
C GLY A 129 -8.45 -7.02 -7.79
N ILE A 130 -8.37 -6.99 -9.12
CA ILE A 130 -9.17 -7.83 -10.01
C ILE A 130 -8.93 -9.31 -9.76
N TRP A 131 -7.67 -9.72 -9.57
CA TRP A 131 -7.35 -11.11 -9.22
C TRP A 131 -8.01 -11.55 -7.90
N LEU A 132 -7.96 -10.70 -6.86
CA LEU A 132 -8.61 -10.96 -5.58
C LEU A 132 -10.13 -11.03 -5.71
N ILE A 133 -10.73 -10.08 -6.44
CA ILE A 133 -12.19 -10.04 -6.68
C ILE A 133 -12.65 -11.32 -7.37
N ASP A 134 -11.92 -11.77 -8.40
CA ASP A 134 -12.22 -13.03 -9.10
C ASP A 134 -12.11 -14.24 -8.18
N ALA A 135 -11.05 -14.32 -7.37
CA ALA A 135 -10.85 -15.42 -6.42
C ALA A 135 -11.97 -15.47 -5.36
N VAL A 136 -12.28 -14.33 -4.73
CA VAL A 136 -13.35 -14.22 -3.73
C VAL A 136 -14.70 -14.56 -4.36
N SER A 137 -14.98 -14.09 -5.59
CA SER A 137 -16.20 -14.40 -6.32
C SER A 137 -16.38 -15.90 -6.58
N LYS A 138 -15.31 -16.59 -6.98
CA LYS A 138 -15.35 -18.05 -7.20
C LYS A 138 -15.62 -18.82 -5.90
N LEU A 139 -15.02 -18.40 -4.79
CA LEU A 139 -15.18 -19.07 -3.49
C LEU A 139 -16.55 -18.81 -2.86
N SER A 140 -17.02 -17.55 -2.89
CA SER A 140 -18.29 -17.15 -2.29
C SER A 140 -19.49 -17.49 -3.18
N LYS A 141 -19.30 -17.54 -4.50
CA LYS A 141 -20.32 -17.61 -5.56
C LYS A 141 -21.13 -16.32 -5.73
N HIS A 142 -20.70 -15.21 -5.15
CA HIS A 142 -21.34 -13.91 -5.36
C HIS A 142 -20.80 -13.20 -6.60
N PRO A 143 -21.58 -12.30 -7.23
CA PRO A 143 -21.14 -11.56 -8.42
C PRO A 143 -19.94 -10.65 -8.13
N GLN A 144 -18.95 -10.65 -9.04
CA GLN A 144 -17.77 -9.80 -8.95
C GLN A 144 -18.10 -8.31 -8.77
N LYS A 145 -19.15 -7.80 -9.44
CA LYS A 145 -19.57 -6.39 -9.34
C LYS A 145 -19.91 -5.96 -7.91
N GLU A 146 -20.47 -6.86 -7.09
CA GLU A 146 -20.84 -6.56 -5.71
C GLU A 146 -19.60 -6.54 -4.82
N ILE A 147 -18.72 -7.53 -5.01
CA ILE A 147 -17.45 -7.64 -4.30
C ILE A 147 -16.57 -6.42 -4.60
N ALA A 148 -16.46 -6.05 -5.88
CA ALA A 148 -15.70 -4.90 -6.31
C ALA A 148 -16.20 -3.62 -5.60
N ALA A 149 -17.51 -3.35 -5.64
CA ALA A 149 -18.07 -2.17 -5.00
C ALA A 149 -17.83 -2.12 -3.48
N LEU A 150 -18.09 -3.22 -2.78
CA LEU A 150 -17.88 -3.31 -1.32
C LEU A 150 -16.40 -3.15 -0.95
N ALA A 151 -15.52 -3.88 -1.65
CA ALA A 151 -14.08 -3.80 -1.40
C ALA A 151 -13.55 -2.39 -1.66
N THR A 152 -14.00 -1.72 -2.73
CA THR A 152 -13.62 -0.33 -3.03
C THR A 152 -14.08 0.63 -1.94
N ILE A 153 -15.33 0.53 -1.47
CA ILE A 153 -15.85 1.40 -0.40
C ILE A 153 -15.04 1.24 0.88
N ILE A 154 -14.81 -0.01 1.32
CA ILE A 154 -14.06 -0.30 2.55
C ILE A 154 -12.60 0.17 2.42
N THR A 155 -11.94 -0.17 1.30
CA THR A 155 -10.55 0.23 1.04
C THR A 155 -10.41 1.76 1.04
N ALA A 156 -11.32 2.47 0.35
CA ALA A 156 -11.31 3.92 0.29
C ALA A 156 -11.58 4.56 1.66
N ALA A 157 -12.52 4.01 2.44
CA ALA A 157 -12.81 4.47 3.79
C ALA A 157 -11.58 4.33 4.70
N ILE A 158 -10.93 3.16 4.71
CA ILE A 158 -9.69 2.94 5.48
C ILE A 158 -8.61 3.94 5.04
N SER A 159 -8.36 4.04 3.73
CA SER A 159 -7.35 4.95 3.19
C SER A 159 -7.63 6.41 3.55
N TYR A 160 -8.86 6.88 3.41
CA TYR A 160 -9.21 8.26 3.78
C TYR A 160 -9.07 8.50 5.29
N LEU A 161 -9.63 7.62 6.12
CA LEU A 161 -9.63 7.80 7.58
C LEU A 161 -8.21 7.76 8.16
N THR A 162 -7.32 6.93 7.60
CA THR A 162 -5.91 6.87 8.03
C THR A 162 -5.12 8.11 7.62
N LEU A 163 -5.52 8.82 6.57
CA LEU A 163 -4.97 10.14 6.24
C LEU A 163 -5.60 11.24 7.13
N LEU A 164 -6.86 11.09 7.49
CA LEU A 164 -7.63 12.06 8.26
C LEU A 164 -7.22 12.08 9.73
N GLU A 165 -6.86 10.94 10.34
CA GLU A 165 -6.51 10.82 11.77
C GLU A 165 -5.37 11.78 12.19
N GLU A 166 -4.49 12.17 11.26
CA GLU A 166 -3.39 13.11 11.54
C GLU A 166 -3.88 14.53 11.84
N ASN A 167 -5.06 14.91 11.34
CA ASN A 167 -5.59 16.27 11.45
C ASN A 167 -6.98 16.34 12.12
N CYS A 168 -7.58 15.19 12.43
CA CYS A 168 -8.92 15.10 13.01
C CYS A 168 -8.94 14.05 14.12
N SER A 169 -9.25 14.48 15.34
CA SER A 169 -9.31 13.59 16.50
C SER A 169 -10.56 12.72 16.52
N THR A 170 -11.68 13.19 15.94
CA THR A 170 -12.97 12.49 16.03
C THR A 170 -13.82 12.70 14.78
N LEU A 171 -14.43 11.63 14.28
CA LEU A 171 -15.42 11.66 13.19
C LEU A 171 -16.60 10.75 13.54
N ASN A 172 -17.83 11.27 13.47
CA ASN A 172 -19.04 10.52 13.82
C ASN A 172 -19.00 9.87 15.22
N GLY A 173 -18.23 10.46 16.15
CA GLY A 173 -17.99 9.89 17.49
C GLY A 173 -16.82 8.91 17.59
N LEU A 174 -16.31 8.40 16.47
CA LEU A 174 -15.12 7.53 16.44
C LEU A 174 -13.87 8.35 16.75
N LYS A 175 -13.10 7.93 17.73
CA LYS A 175 -11.84 8.58 18.11
C LYS A 175 -10.68 8.10 17.23
N LEU A 176 -10.38 8.85 16.18
CA LEU A 176 -9.41 8.43 15.15
C LEU A 176 -7.95 8.41 15.64
N GLN A 177 -7.64 9.12 16.72
CA GLN A 177 -6.29 9.14 17.30
C GLN A 177 -6.11 8.13 18.45
N GLU A 178 -7.13 7.33 18.74
CA GLU A 178 -7.11 6.27 19.76
C GLU A 178 -7.36 4.90 19.10
N GLU A 179 -6.75 3.84 19.64
CA GLU A 179 -6.98 2.47 19.15
C GLU A 179 -8.46 2.03 19.27
N SER A 180 -9.20 2.59 20.22
CA SER A 180 -10.63 2.33 20.43
C SER A 180 -11.47 2.68 19.21
N GLY A 181 -11.27 3.85 18.60
CA GLY A 181 -12.03 4.27 17.41
C GLY A 181 -11.74 3.39 16.19
N TRP A 182 -10.52 2.87 16.07
CA TRP A 182 -10.17 1.94 14.99
C TRP A 182 -10.69 0.53 15.23
N LYS A 183 -10.80 0.11 16.49
CA LYS A 183 -11.48 -1.14 16.83
C LYS A 183 -12.97 -1.07 16.50
N GLU A 184 -13.62 0.04 16.81
CA GLU A 184 -15.03 0.29 16.45
C GLU A 184 -15.23 0.31 14.92
N LEU A 185 -14.31 0.90 14.16
CA LEU A 185 -14.33 0.85 12.69
C LEU A 185 -14.14 -0.58 12.15
N GLU A 186 -13.19 -1.34 12.70
CA GLU A 186 -12.96 -2.75 12.36
C GLU A 186 -14.22 -3.58 12.60
N ASP A 187 -14.90 -3.39 13.73
CA ASP A 187 -16.14 -4.10 14.06
C ASP A 187 -17.27 -3.73 13.08
N GLY A 188 -17.37 -2.45 12.68
CA GLY A 188 -18.29 -2.02 11.63
C GLY A 188 -18.02 -2.68 10.26
N ILE A 189 -16.74 -2.79 9.88
CA ILE A 189 -16.33 -3.49 8.65
C ILE A 189 -16.67 -4.98 8.75
N ASN A 190 -16.45 -5.61 9.89
CA ASN A 190 -16.78 -7.02 10.11
C ASN A 190 -18.28 -7.29 9.90
N ILE A 191 -19.15 -6.42 10.43
CA ILE A 191 -20.60 -6.50 10.21
C ILE A 191 -20.94 -6.42 8.73
N LEU A 192 -20.32 -5.49 7.97
CA LEU A 192 -20.57 -5.37 6.53
C LEU A 192 -20.16 -6.64 5.76
N VAL A 193 -19.04 -7.25 6.14
CA VAL A 193 -18.55 -8.50 5.53
C VAL A 193 -19.51 -9.65 5.85
N ASP A 194 -19.94 -9.79 7.10
CA ASP A 194 -20.86 -10.85 7.52
C ASP A 194 -22.21 -10.74 6.82
N LEU A 195 -22.81 -9.53 6.79
CA LEU A 195 -24.07 -9.29 6.08
C LEU A 195 -23.96 -9.60 4.58
N TRP A 196 -22.82 -9.30 3.96
CA TRP A 196 -22.60 -9.62 2.56
C TRP A 196 -22.49 -11.13 2.31
N LEU A 197 -21.84 -11.89 3.19
CA LEU A 197 -21.71 -13.35 3.08
C LEU A 197 -23.03 -14.09 3.32
N GLU A 198 -23.90 -13.55 4.17
CA GLU A 198 -25.22 -14.13 4.46
C GLU A 198 -26.24 -13.88 3.35
N LYS A 199 -25.98 -12.89 2.48
CA LYS A 199 -26.87 -12.53 1.37
C LYS A 199 -26.95 -13.68 0.36
N GLN A 200 -28.11 -14.31 0.24
CA GLN A 200 -28.36 -15.38 -0.74
C GLN A 200 -28.40 -14.88 -2.19
#